data_AF-A0A7S9DKK1-F1
#
_entry.id   AF-A0A7S9DKK1-F1
#
_cell.length_a   1.000
_cell.length_b   1.000
_cell.length_c   1.000
_cell.angle_alpha   90.00
_cell.angle_beta   90.00
_cell.angle_gamma   90.00
#
_symmetry.space_group_name_H-M   'P 1'
#
loop_
_entity.id
_entity.type
_entity.pdbx_description
1 polymer ?
#
loop_
_entity_poly.entity_id
_entity_poly.type
_entity_poly.pdbx_seq_one_letter_code
_entity_poly.pdbx_strand_id
1 'polypeptide(L)'
;MFPMLTQFLNSGQQTIRAARYIGQGFMITLSHANRLPVTIQYPYEKLITSERFRGRIHFEFDKCIACEVCVRVCPIDLPVVDWKLQTDIRKKRLLNYSIDFGICIFCGNCVEYCPTNCLSMTEEYELSTYDRHELNYNQIALGRLPVSIIEDYTIRTISSNLPQIKNV
;
A
#
# COMPACT_ATOMS: atom_id res chain seq x y z
N MET A 1 26.00 7.73 63.83
CA MET A 1 27.09 7.51 62.85
C MET A 1 26.87 6.28 61.94
N PHE A 2 26.09 5.26 62.36
CA PHE A 2 25.74 4.10 61.53
C PHE A 2 24.74 4.28 60.37
N PRO A 3 23.71 5.16 60.42
CA PRO A 3 22.69 5.22 59.35
C PRO A 3 23.22 5.80 58.03
N MET A 4 24.26 6.65 58.11
CA MET A 4 24.91 7.23 56.93
C MET A 4 25.67 6.15 56.13
N LEU A 5 26.37 5.24 56.80
CA LEU A 5 27.09 4.13 56.18
C LEU A 5 26.12 3.13 55.49
N THR A 6 25.00 2.81 56.13
CA THR A 6 23.97 1.95 55.50
C THR A 6 23.33 2.60 54.28
N GLN A 7 23.17 3.93 54.28
CA GLN A 7 22.66 4.67 53.12
C GLN A 7 23.64 4.62 51.94
N PHE A 8 24.95 4.80 52.18
CA PHE A 8 25.97 4.66 51.13
C PHE A 8 26.04 3.25 50.56
N LEU A 9 25.96 2.22 51.40
CA LEU A 9 25.95 0.82 50.96
C LEU A 9 24.71 0.50 50.10
N ASN A 10 23.54 1.01 50.48
CA ASN A 10 22.31 0.83 49.71
C ASN A 10 22.35 1.57 48.36
N SER A 11 22.86 2.81 48.32
CA SER A 11 23.07 3.56 47.06
C SER A 11 24.09 2.87 46.14
N GLY A 12 25.13 2.24 46.70
CA GLY A 12 26.10 1.41 45.96
C GLY A 12 25.46 0.14 45.37
N GLN A 13 24.61 -0.54 46.12
CA GLN A 13 23.85 -1.69 45.61
C GLN A 13 22.88 -1.31 44.50
N GLN A 14 22.23 -0.14 44.60
CA GLN A 14 21.34 0.39 43.55
C GLN A 14 22.10 0.71 42.26
N THR A 15 23.28 1.33 42.34
CA THR A 15 24.11 1.64 41.16
C THR A 15 24.61 0.38 40.47
N ILE A 16 25.00 -0.66 41.21
CA ILE A 16 25.42 -1.95 40.63
C ILE A 16 24.25 -2.63 39.90
N ARG A 17 23.04 -2.59 40.46
CA ARG A 17 21.84 -3.13 39.79
C ARG A 17 21.54 -2.37 38.50
N ALA A 18 21.58 -1.03 38.55
CA ALA A 18 21.40 -0.20 37.36
C ALA A 18 22.44 -0.49 36.28
N ALA A 19 23.73 -0.59 36.65
CA ALA A 19 24.81 -0.92 35.72
C ALA A 19 24.62 -2.31 35.08
N ARG A 20 24.15 -3.31 35.84
CA ARG A 20 23.82 -4.64 35.29
C ARG A 20 22.69 -4.59 34.26
N TYR A 21 21.63 -3.84 34.52
CA TYR A 21 20.53 -3.68 33.55
C TYR A 21 20.99 -2.95 32.29
N ILE A 22 21.82 -1.91 32.43
CA ILE A 22 22.42 -1.21 31.28
C ILE A 22 23.31 -2.16 30.47
N GLY A 23 24.15 -2.96 31.14
CA GLY A 23 25.00 -3.95 30.48
C GLY A 23 24.21 -5.04 29.75
N GLN A 24 23.11 -5.51 30.34
CA GLN A 24 22.19 -6.43 29.66
C GLN A 24 21.56 -5.80 28.42
N GLY A 25 21.14 -4.54 28.48
CA GLY A 25 20.63 -3.80 27.32
C GLY A 25 21.70 -3.65 26.22
N PHE A 26 22.93 -3.30 26.60
CA PHE A 26 24.04 -3.16 25.66
C PHE A 26 24.38 -4.49 24.95
N MET A 27 24.35 -5.60 25.69
CA MET A 27 24.57 -6.94 25.14
C MET A 27 23.53 -7.29 24.06
N ILE A 28 22.26 -6.94 24.30
CA ILE A 28 21.19 -7.14 23.31
C ILE A 28 21.45 -6.26 22.08
N THR A 29 21.78 -4.97 22.26
CA THR A 29 22.09 -4.08 21.12
C THR A 29 23.28 -4.58 20.30
N LEU A 30 24.33 -5.10 20.95
CA LEU A 30 25.46 -5.69 20.26
C LEU A 30 25.07 -6.95 19.48
N SER A 31 24.15 -7.77 20.02
CA SER A 31 23.63 -8.95 19.33
C SER A 31 22.85 -8.61 18.05
N HIS A 32 22.28 -7.40 17.95
CA HIS A 32 21.60 -6.93 16.74
C HIS A 32 22.58 -6.52 15.64
N ALA A 33 23.79 -6.06 15.98
CA ALA A 33 24.81 -5.67 14.99
C ALA A 33 25.31 -6.85 14.14
N ASN A 34 25.23 -8.08 14.67
CA ASN A 34 25.61 -9.30 13.96
C ASN A 34 24.51 -9.87 13.05
N ARG A 35 23.32 -9.26 12.98
CA ARG A 35 22.22 -9.72 12.12
C ARG A 35 22.29 -9.03 10.77
N LEU A 36 21.95 -9.75 9.71
CA LEU A 36 21.77 -9.16 8.39
C LEU A 36 20.58 -8.17 8.39
N PRO A 37 20.69 -7.04 7.66
CA PRO A 37 19.60 -6.08 7.58
C PRO A 37 18.42 -6.67 6.79
N VAL A 38 17.21 -6.53 7.34
CA VAL A 38 15.95 -6.91 6.69
C VAL A 38 15.43 -5.84 5.71
N THR A 39 16.18 -4.75 5.55
CA THR A 39 15.79 -3.60 4.72
C THR A 39 15.79 -3.94 3.23
N ILE A 40 14.83 -3.39 2.49
CA ILE A 40 14.75 -3.48 1.03
C ILE A 40 15.23 -2.16 0.44
N GLN A 41 16.12 -2.22 -0.55
CA GLN A 41 16.74 -1.03 -1.14
C GLN A 41 15.89 -0.43 -2.27
N TYR A 42 14.80 0.24 -1.91
CA TYR A 42 14.02 1.03 -2.88
C TYR A 42 14.87 2.20 -3.44
N PRO A 43 14.88 2.49 -4.76
CA PRO A 43 13.98 1.98 -5.82
C PRO A 43 14.49 0.75 -6.60
N TYR A 44 15.72 0.30 -6.36
CA TYR A 44 16.35 -0.77 -7.15
C TYR A 44 15.84 -2.16 -6.80
N GLU A 45 15.40 -2.34 -5.56
CA GLU A 45 14.77 -3.56 -5.05
C GLU A 45 13.33 -3.25 -4.67
N LYS A 46 12.36 -3.99 -5.23
CA LYS A 46 10.94 -3.85 -4.89
C LYS A 46 10.37 -5.20 -4.44
N LEU A 47 9.45 -5.14 -3.48
CA LEU A 47 8.68 -6.30 -3.05
C LEU A 47 7.60 -6.62 -4.08
N ILE A 48 7.44 -7.90 -4.38
CA ILE A 48 6.28 -8.36 -5.14
C ILE A 48 5.04 -8.18 -4.26
N THR A 49 4.04 -7.49 -4.80
CA THR A 49 2.77 -7.28 -4.10
C THR A 49 1.97 -8.59 -4.06
N SER A 50 1.03 -8.69 -3.12
CA SER A 50 0.14 -9.87 -3.07
C SER A 50 -0.83 -9.88 -4.25
N GLU A 51 -1.29 -11.05 -4.67
CA GLU A 51 -2.32 -11.20 -5.73
C GLU A 51 -3.62 -10.41 -5.48
N ARG A 52 -3.94 -10.11 -4.21
CA ARG A 52 -5.12 -9.33 -3.80
C ARG A 52 -4.77 -7.91 -3.37
N PHE A 53 -3.61 -7.40 -3.77
CA PHE A 53 -3.20 -6.05 -3.46
C PHE A 53 -4.17 -5.05 -4.10
N ARG A 54 -4.39 -3.93 -3.40
CA ARG A 54 -5.34 -2.89 -3.79
C ARG A 54 -4.59 -1.62 -4.17
N GLY A 55 -4.08 -1.57 -5.40
CA GLY A 55 -3.43 -0.38 -5.98
C GLY A 55 -4.37 0.45 -6.83
N ARG A 56 -3.84 1.06 -7.90
CA ARG A 56 -4.63 1.83 -8.87
C ARG A 56 -5.77 0.99 -9.44
N ILE A 57 -6.92 1.62 -9.68
CA ILE A 57 -8.04 0.99 -10.37
C ILE A 57 -7.82 1.06 -11.89
N HIS A 58 -7.96 -0.07 -12.57
CA HIS A 58 -8.03 -0.15 -14.03
C HIS A 58 -9.48 -0.16 -14.50
N PHE A 59 -9.74 0.47 -15.65
CA PHE A 59 -11.08 0.62 -16.20
C PHE A 59 -11.13 0.25 -17.68
N GLU A 60 -12.05 -0.65 -18.03
CA GLU A 60 -12.36 -1.00 -19.41
C GLU A 60 -13.63 -0.30 -19.89
N PHE A 61 -13.48 0.64 -20.82
CA PHE A 61 -14.57 1.45 -21.35
C PHE A 61 -15.66 0.59 -22.02
N ASP A 62 -15.26 -0.40 -22.83
CA ASP A 62 -16.18 -1.20 -23.64
C ASP A 62 -17.08 -2.12 -22.81
N LYS A 63 -16.65 -2.50 -21.61
CA LYS A 63 -17.42 -3.37 -20.69
C LYS A 63 -18.40 -2.59 -19.80
N CYS A 64 -18.29 -1.27 -19.73
CA CYS A 64 -19.12 -0.47 -18.83
C CYS A 64 -20.54 -0.26 -19.39
N ILE A 65 -21.55 -0.50 -18.56
CA ILE A 65 -22.98 -0.34 -18.91
C ILE A 65 -23.66 0.86 -18.23
N ALA A 66 -22.88 1.76 -17.61
CA ALA A 66 -23.40 2.92 -16.87
C ALA A 66 -24.51 2.58 -15.84
N CYS A 67 -24.26 1.55 -15.02
CA CYS A 67 -25.19 1.08 -13.99
C CYS A 67 -25.13 1.87 -12.67
N GLU A 68 -24.12 2.74 -12.51
CA GLU A 68 -23.88 3.58 -11.31
C GLU A 68 -23.80 2.78 -9.99
N VAL A 69 -23.53 1.48 -10.07
CA VAL A 69 -23.31 0.67 -8.86
C VAL A 69 -22.04 1.11 -8.17
N CYS A 70 -20.97 1.41 -8.92
CA CYS A 70 -19.69 1.87 -8.38
C CYS A 70 -19.80 3.15 -7.56
N VAL A 71 -20.74 4.06 -7.90
CA VAL A 71 -21.03 5.27 -7.14
C VAL A 71 -21.71 4.89 -5.83
N ARG A 72 -22.84 4.17 -5.92
CA ARG A 72 -23.68 3.79 -4.76
C ARG A 72 -22.98 2.94 -3.70
N VAL A 73 -21.98 2.15 -4.10
CA VAL A 73 -21.19 1.31 -3.16
C VAL A 73 -19.94 2.01 -2.64
N CYS A 74 -19.57 3.15 -3.24
CA CYS A 74 -18.46 3.94 -2.77
C CYS A 74 -18.86 4.63 -1.46
N PRO A 75 -18.03 4.58 -0.40
CA PRO A 75 -18.36 5.23 0.88
C PRO A 75 -18.58 6.74 0.81
N ILE A 76 -18.13 7.38 -0.27
CA ILE A 76 -18.14 8.83 -0.48
C ILE A 76 -18.69 9.21 -1.88
N ASP A 77 -19.33 8.26 -2.59
CA ASP A 77 -19.89 8.49 -3.93
C ASP A 77 -18.88 9.11 -4.94
N LEU A 78 -17.63 8.60 -4.94
CA LEU A 78 -16.50 9.23 -5.65
C LEU A 78 -16.52 9.12 -7.19
N PRO A 79 -16.75 7.95 -7.81
CA PRO A 79 -16.62 7.82 -9.25
C PRO A 79 -17.63 8.71 -9.98
N VAL A 80 -17.16 9.51 -10.94
CA VAL A 80 -18.03 10.35 -11.76
C VAL A 80 -18.42 9.57 -13.00
N VAL A 81 -19.72 9.34 -13.19
CA VAL A 81 -20.27 8.55 -14.30
C VAL A 81 -21.22 9.40 -15.12
N ASP A 82 -20.76 9.89 -16.26
CA ASP A 82 -21.60 10.63 -17.20
C ASP A 82 -22.13 9.71 -18.29
N TRP A 83 -23.44 9.67 -18.47
CA TRP A 83 -24.08 8.85 -19.50
C TRP A 83 -25.26 9.56 -20.14
N LYS A 84 -25.58 9.16 -21.37
CA LYS A 84 -26.75 9.63 -22.11
C LYS A 84 -27.62 8.44 -22.47
N LEU A 85 -28.93 8.57 -22.27
CA LEU A 85 -29.89 7.59 -22.75
C LEU A 85 -30.04 7.73 -24.26
N GLN A 86 -29.69 6.68 -25.01
CA GLN A 86 -30.08 6.58 -26.42
C GLN A 86 -31.50 6.02 -26.48
N THR A 87 -32.46 6.89 -26.83
CA THR A 87 -33.89 6.55 -26.91
C THR A 87 -34.18 5.45 -27.92
N ASP A 88 -33.43 5.42 -29.03
CA ASP A 88 -33.68 4.51 -30.15
C ASP A 88 -33.40 3.05 -29.77
N ILE A 89 -32.35 2.82 -28.97
CA ILE A 89 -31.88 1.49 -28.54
C ILE A 89 -32.31 1.20 -27.09
N ARG A 90 -32.89 2.18 -26.40
CA ARG A 90 -33.20 2.15 -24.95
C ARG A 90 -31.99 1.74 -24.09
N LYS A 91 -30.78 2.07 -24.53
CA LYS A 91 -29.52 1.75 -23.86
C LYS A 91 -28.86 3.01 -23.33
N LYS A 92 -28.30 2.93 -22.11
CA LYS A 92 -27.42 3.98 -21.59
C LYS A 92 -26.07 3.89 -22.29
N ARG A 93 -25.64 5.00 -22.90
CA ARG A 93 -24.31 5.15 -23.47
C ARG A 93 -23.45 5.96 -22.50
N LEU A 94 -22.34 5.38 -22.05
CA LEU A 94 -21.34 6.08 -21.25
C LEU A 94 -20.66 7.16 -22.11
N LEU A 95 -20.49 8.36 -21.55
CA LEU A 95 -19.80 9.48 -22.17
C LEU A 95 -18.43 9.69 -21.54
N ASN A 96 -18.41 9.77 -20.20
CA ASN A 96 -17.19 10.01 -19.44
C ASN A 96 -17.24 9.18 -18.14
N TYR A 97 -16.07 8.74 -17.72
CA TYR A 97 -15.85 8.07 -16.44
C TYR A 97 -14.55 8.59 -15.85
N SER A 98 -14.58 9.07 -14.61
CA SER A 98 -13.37 9.51 -13.92
C SER A 98 -13.37 9.13 -12.44
N ILE A 99 -12.17 8.97 -11.89
CA ILE A 99 -11.95 8.69 -10.47
C ILE A 99 -10.82 9.59 -10.00
N ASP A 100 -11.05 10.32 -8.90
CA ASP A 100 -10.00 11.10 -8.23
C ASP A 100 -9.25 10.24 -7.20
N PHE A 101 -8.03 9.85 -7.53
CA PHE A 101 -7.18 9.05 -6.64
C PHE A 101 -6.67 9.82 -5.42
N GLY A 102 -6.76 11.16 -5.41
CA GLY A 102 -6.46 11.96 -4.23
C GLY A 102 -7.52 11.84 -3.12
N ILE A 103 -8.72 11.36 -3.46
CA ILE A 103 -9.84 11.15 -2.52
C ILE A 103 -10.13 9.65 -2.32
N CYS A 104 -9.79 8.81 -3.29
CA CYS A 104 -9.99 7.36 -3.23
C CYS A 104 -9.28 6.72 -2.03
N ILE A 105 -10.01 5.91 -1.26
CA ILE A 105 -9.46 5.16 -0.11
C ILE A 105 -9.05 3.73 -0.46
N PHE A 106 -9.03 3.35 -1.74
CA PHE A 106 -8.64 2.03 -2.24
C PHE A 106 -9.37 0.84 -1.58
N CYS A 107 -10.61 1.04 -1.14
CA CYS A 107 -11.41 0.00 -0.48
C CYS A 107 -11.76 -1.17 -1.39
N GLY A 108 -11.84 -0.97 -2.71
CA GLY A 108 -12.15 -2.03 -3.69
C GLY A 108 -13.63 -2.39 -3.86
N ASN A 109 -14.56 -1.74 -3.17
CA ASN A 109 -16.00 -2.03 -3.30
C ASN A 109 -16.50 -1.86 -4.75
N CYS A 110 -16.02 -0.84 -5.46
CA CYS A 110 -16.41 -0.60 -6.84
C CYS A 110 -16.01 -1.73 -7.80
N VAL A 111 -14.92 -2.44 -7.51
CA VAL A 111 -14.46 -3.62 -8.26
C VAL A 111 -15.31 -4.83 -7.90
N GLU A 112 -15.54 -5.06 -6.61
CA GLU A 112 -16.27 -6.24 -6.12
C GLU A 112 -17.73 -6.29 -6.59
N TYR A 113 -18.43 -5.14 -6.56
CA TYR A 113 -19.83 -5.05 -6.96
C TYR A 113 -20.04 -4.76 -8.45
N CYS A 114 -18.97 -4.70 -9.25
CA CYS A 114 -19.10 -4.46 -10.68
C CYS A 114 -19.71 -5.69 -11.40
N PRO A 115 -20.90 -5.60 -12.00
CA PRO A 115 -21.55 -6.76 -12.61
C PRO A 115 -20.87 -7.24 -13.89
N THR A 116 -20.13 -6.35 -14.58
CA THR A 116 -19.47 -6.65 -15.86
C THR A 116 -17.96 -6.83 -15.73
N ASN A 117 -17.42 -6.78 -14.50
CA ASN A 117 -15.98 -6.79 -14.23
C ASN A 117 -15.21 -5.78 -15.11
N CYS A 118 -15.77 -4.58 -15.33
CA CYS A 118 -15.11 -3.52 -16.08
C CYS A 118 -14.06 -2.76 -15.25
N LEU A 119 -14.13 -2.90 -13.92
CA LEU A 119 -13.17 -2.33 -12.98
C LEU A 119 -12.34 -3.47 -12.39
N SER A 120 -11.04 -3.25 -12.28
CA SER A 120 -10.11 -4.19 -11.64
C SER A 120 -9.07 -3.46 -10.81
N MET A 121 -8.52 -4.12 -9.79
CA MET A 121 -7.40 -3.58 -9.02
C MET A 121 -6.10 -3.95 -9.73
N THR A 122 -5.14 -3.02 -9.72
CA THR A 122 -3.79 -3.21 -10.23
C THR A 122 -2.78 -3.24 -9.08
N GLU A 123 -1.55 -3.63 -9.40
CA GLU A 123 -0.43 -3.68 -8.46
C GLU A 123 0.29 -2.33 -8.29
N GLU A 124 -0.11 -1.32 -9.05
CA GLU A 124 0.54 -0.01 -9.06
C GLU A 124 0.21 0.77 -7.79
N TYR A 125 1.24 1.05 -6.99
CA TYR A 125 1.15 1.89 -5.78
C TYR A 125 1.92 3.22 -5.92
N GLU A 126 2.67 3.43 -7.00
CA GLU A 126 3.53 4.59 -7.23
C GLU A 126 2.78 5.70 -7.99
N LEU A 127 1.75 6.27 -7.37
CA LEU A 127 0.83 7.24 -8.00
C LEU A 127 1.11 8.72 -7.64
N SER A 128 2.28 9.02 -7.05
CA SER A 128 2.56 10.37 -6.56
C SER A 128 2.71 11.40 -7.70
N THR A 129 2.08 12.56 -7.54
CA THR A 129 2.15 13.70 -8.47
C THR A 129 2.47 14.99 -7.72
N TYR A 130 2.88 16.04 -8.44
CA TYR A 130 3.15 17.36 -7.84
C TYR A 130 1.88 18.19 -7.65
N ASP A 131 0.91 18.04 -8.56
CA ASP A 131 -0.40 18.67 -8.47
C ASP A 131 -1.48 17.64 -8.16
N ARG A 132 -2.43 18.04 -7.31
CA ARG A 132 -3.61 17.23 -6.94
C ARG A 132 -4.53 17.00 -8.12
N HIS A 133 -4.62 17.94 -9.06
CA HIS A 133 -5.53 17.82 -10.20
C HIS A 133 -5.10 16.73 -11.19
N GLU A 134 -3.81 16.36 -11.17
CA GLU A 134 -3.27 15.26 -11.98
C GLU A 134 -3.74 13.87 -11.49
N LEU A 135 -4.19 13.76 -10.22
CA LEU A 135 -4.72 12.51 -9.64
C LEU A 135 -6.16 12.21 -10.08
N ASN A 136 -6.82 13.15 -10.76
CA ASN A 136 -8.14 12.92 -11.35
C ASN A 136 -7.99 12.21 -12.69
N TYR A 137 -8.10 10.88 -12.67
CA TYR A 137 -7.86 10.08 -13.85
C TYR A 137 -9.14 9.94 -14.66
N ASN A 138 -9.04 10.31 -15.94
CA ASN A 138 -10.08 10.09 -16.94
C ASN A 138 -10.10 8.62 -17.40
N GLN A 139 -11.18 8.23 -18.08
CA GLN A 139 -11.38 6.87 -18.62
C GLN A 139 -10.19 6.32 -19.43
N ILE A 140 -9.51 7.18 -20.20
CA ILE A 140 -8.34 6.80 -21.01
C ILE A 140 -7.13 6.52 -20.11
N ALA A 141 -6.94 7.33 -19.06
CA ALA A 141 -5.84 7.15 -18.13
C ALA A 141 -6.03 5.89 -17.27
N LEU A 142 -7.26 5.61 -16.85
CA LEU A 142 -7.62 4.40 -16.12
C LEU A 142 -7.46 3.14 -16.98
N GLY A 143 -7.73 3.22 -18.27
CA GLY A 143 -7.58 2.12 -19.22
C GLY A 143 -6.14 1.79 -19.62
N ARG A 144 -5.14 2.54 -19.13
CA ARG A 144 -3.73 2.18 -19.34
C ARG A 144 -3.43 0.85 -18.65
N LEU A 145 -2.75 -0.02 -19.41
CA LEU A 145 -2.24 -1.29 -18.90
C LEU A 145 -1.31 -1.01 -17.72
N PRO A 146 -1.47 -1.74 -16.59
CA PRO A 146 -0.56 -1.60 -15.49
C PRO A 146 0.82 -2.14 -15.86
N VAL A 147 1.88 -1.47 -15.42
CA VAL A 147 3.23 -2.03 -15.48
C VAL A 147 3.36 -3.03 -14.33
N SER A 148 3.55 -4.31 -14.64
CA SER A 148 3.78 -5.29 -13.59
C SER A 148 5.21 -5.15 -13.06
N ILE A 149 5.36 -5.23 -11.74
CA ILE A 149 6.68 -5.11 -11.08
C ILE A 149 7.62 -6.23 -11.54
N ILE A 150 7.08 -7.36 -11.99
CA ILE A 150 7.81 -8.54 -12.46
C ILE A 150 8.43 -8.30 -13.86
N GLU A 151 7.79 -7.48 -14.69
CA GLU A 151 8.23 -7.23 -16.07
C GLU A 151 9.29 -6.11 -16.18
N ASP A 152 9.47 -5.31 -15.13
CA ASP A 152 10.48 -4.25 -15.10
C ASP A 152 11.90 -4.82 -14.95
N TYR A 153 12.63 -4.89 -16.06
CA TYR A 153 14.02 -5.35 -16.10
C TYR A 153 15.01 -4.46 -15.31
N THR A 154 14.60 -3.25 -14.94
CA THR A 154 15.41 -2.29 -14.18
C THR A 154 15.42 -2.57 -12.68
N ILE A 155 14.53 -3.45 -12.20
CA ILE A 155 14.26 -3.69 -10.79
C ILE A 155 14.58 -5.14 -10.42
N ARG A 156 15.16 -5.35 -9.25
CA ARG A 156 15.25 -6.67 -8.63
C ARG A 156 14.00 -6.93 -7.81
N THR A 157 13.24 -7.95 -8.18
CA THR A 157 12.03 -8.34 -7.47
C THR A 157 12.37 -9.28 -6.31
N ILE A 158 11.85 -8.96 -5.13
CA ILE A 158 11.98 -9.80 -3.93
C ILE A 158 10.62 -10.44 -3.68
N SER A 159 10.59 -11.78 -3.69
CA SER A 159 9.39 -12.54 -3.31
C SER A 159 9.33 -12.70 -1.79
N SER A 160 8.16 -12.42 -1.21
CA SER A 160 7.87 -12.63 0.21
C SER A 160 7.92 -14.12 0.63
N ASN A 161 7.95 -15.05 -0.33
CA ASN A 161 8.02 -16.50 -0.10
C ASN A 161 9.44 -17.08 -0.12
N LEU A 162 10.51 -16.27 -0.15
CA LEU A 162 11.83 -16.83 0.10
C LEU A 162 11.97 -17.16 1.59
N PRO A 163 12.30 -18.41 1.97
CA PRO A 163 12.74 -18.67 3.32
C PRO A 163 13.99 -17.81 3.56
N GLN A 164 14.01 -17.04 4.64
CA GLN A 164 15.26 -16.49 5.19
C GLN A 164 16.14 -17.64 5.72
N ILE A 165 16.51 -18.62 4.89
CA ILE A 165 17.26 -19.83 5.27
C ILE A 165 17.93 -20.34 3.98
N LYS A 166 19.25 -20.30 3.80
CA LYS A 166 20.27 -20.92 4.64
C LYS A 166 21.53 -20.07 4.70
N ASN A 167 21.99 -19.85 5.93
CA ASN A 167 23.39 -19.59 6.23
C ASN A 167 24.27 -20.60 5.48
N VAL A 168 25.24 -20.09 4.72
CA VAL A 168 26.57 -20.68 4.57
C VAL A 168 27.54 -19.63 5.07
#